data_AF-A0A834W5Y8-F1
#
_entry.id   AF-A0A834W5Y8-F1
#
_cell.length_a   1.000
_cell.length_b   1.000
_cell.length_c   1.000
_cell.angle_alpha   90.00
_cell.angle_beta   90.00
_cell.angle_gamma   90.00
#
_symmetry.space_group_name_H-M   'P 1'
#
loop_
_entity.id
_entity.type
_entity.pdbx_description
1 polymer ?
#
loop_
_entity_poly.entity_id
_entity_poly.type
_entity_poly.pdbx_seq_one_letter_code
_entity_poly.pdbx_strand_id
1 'polypeptide(L)'
;MSLTQLQLNNLSVAKDVGKAFGILSGIASDRFPTSFLLIIGAFLSFIGYGVQWLVVSHRISPLPYWLMCVFLCMGGNSSTWMNTAVLVTCIRNFPHHRGPVSGILKGYVGLSTAIFTDICTALFSSDPSTFLLMLTLVPTLISLIAVFALHQSPPSSTSSQHSQETHFFHIFNILAVIVASYLLAFDITGRHGRLLSLLFSFGLVLLLAMPLLVPLYLALFRSRHDGGDDVENREPLIEEKDYSGGRVKEEVKKRQPLIGEEHRVDEMVKTVEFWVLFVSFLCGVGTGLCVMNNMGQIGLAIGKSGMSRPLWNAASQILMAVGYIAMAMSFPGSLYIGSMLVGICYGVRLTITVAVASELFGLKYYGLLYNILILNLPLGSFIFSGLIAGYLYDAQATKEAGGASTCFGPHCYMLVFVIMAFVCVLGCGLDLVLAIRTRKVYSKIHQQKILEHSSLTSTSS
;
A
#
# COMPACT_ATOMS: atom_id res chain seq x y z
N MET A 1 -18.50 18.69 19.22
CA MET A 1 -18.25 17.92 20.45
C MET A 1 -16.96 18.40 21.05
N SER A 2 -16.93 18.70 22.34
CA SER A 2 -15.70 18.95 23.08
C SER A 2 -15.04 17.64 23.46
N LEU A 3 -14.26 17.08 22.53
CA LEU A 3 -13.48 15.86 22.78
C LEU A 3 -12.10 16.25 23.28
N THR A 4 -11.60 15.46 24.22
CA THR A 4 -10.19 15.45 24.59
C THR A 4 -9.35 14.81 23.48
N GLN A 5 -8.07 15.15 23.37
CA GLN A 5 -7.15 14.55 22.41
C GLN A 5 -7.02 13.03 22.61
N LEU A 6 -7.07 12.53 23.84
CA LEU A 6 -7.16 11.11 24.16
C LEU A 6 -8.40 10.47 23.53
N GLN A 7 -9.57 11.10 23.68
CA GLN A 7 -10.80 10.63 23.04
C GLN A 7 -10.69 10.66 21.52
N LEU A 8 -10.08 11.71 20.95
CA LEU A 8 -9.86 11.84 19.52
C LEU A 8 -8.91 10.78 18.96
N ASN A 9 -7.82 10.47 19.66
CA ASN A 9 -6.87 9.46 19.24
C ASN A 9 -7.48 8.05 19.37
N ASN A 10 -8.26 7.80 20.41
CA ASN A 10 -9.02 6.55 20.55
C ASN A 10 -10.08 6.37 19.45
N LEU A 11 -10.63 7.46 18.89
CA LEU A 11 -11.44 7.38 17.67
C LEU A 11 -10.60 6.88 16.48
N SER A 12 -9.38 7.40 16.29
CA SER A 12 -8.44 6.89 15.27
C SER A 12 -8.16 5.39 15.43
N VAL A 13 -7.98 4.93 16.67
CA VAL A 13 -7.81 3.50 16.99
C VAL A 13 -9.04 2.70 16.57
N ALA A 14 -10.26 3.18 16.85
CA ALA A 14 -11.49 2.50 16.46
C ALA A 14 -11.59 2.32 14.94
N LYS A 15 -11.14 3.29 14.14
CA LYS A 15 -11.01 3.15 12.68
C LYS A 15 -10.03 2.05 12.28
N ASP A 16 -8.87 1.94 12.94
CA ASP A 16 -7.89 0.90 12.65
C ASP A 16 -8.39 -0.50 13.05
N VAL A 17 -9.15 -0.61 14.15
CA VAL A 17 -9.88 -1.83 14.51
C VAL A 17 -10.87 -2.22 13.39
N GLY A 18 -11.54 -1.23 12.81
CA GLY A 18 -12.40 -1.41 11.62
C GLY A 18 -11.71 -2.14 10.47
N LYS A 19 -10.44 -1.84 10.21
CA LYS A 19 -9.65 -2.50 9.16
C LYS A 19 -9.34 -3.96 9.49
N ALA A 20 -9.26 -4.33 10.77
CA ALA A 20 -9.01 -5.73 11.17
C ALA A 20 -10.15 -6.67 10.74
N PHE A 21 -11.37 -6.15 10.59
CA PHE A 21 -12.51 -6.90 10.04
C PHE A 21 -12.40 -7.18 8.52
N GLY A 22 -11.36 -6.70 7.84
CA GLY A 22 -11.11 -6.95 6.41
C GLY A 22 -10.93 -8.43 6.03
N ILE A 23 -10.74 -9.33 7.00
CA ILE A 23 -10.79 -10.78 6.76
C ILE A 23 -12.13 -11.19 6.15
N LEU A 24 -13.23 -10.57 6.59
CA LEU A 24 -14.58 -10.85 6.08
C LEU A 24 -14.73 -10.46 4.61
N SER A 25 -14.16 -9.33 4.19
CA SER A 25 -14.18 -8.92 2.77
C SER A 25 -13.36 -9.86 1.90
N GLY A 26 -12.25 -10.40 2.43
CA GLY A 26 -11.44 -11.42 1.74
C GLY A 26 -12.25 -12.68 1.46
N ILE A 27 -12.87 -13.26 2.49
CA ILE A 27 -13.72 -14.46 2.36
C ILE A 27 -14.91 -14.18 1.41
N ALA A 28 -15.54 -13.01 1.52
CA ALA A 28 -16.65 -12.64 0.64
C ALA A 28 -16.22 -12.51 -0.84
N SER A 29 -14.98 -12.11 -1.13
CA SER A 29 -14.48 -11.91 -2.51
C SER A 29 -14.35 -13.20 -3.33
N ASP A 30 -14.29 -14.34 -2.66
CA ASP A 30 -14.24 -15.66 -3.29
C ASP A 30 -15.64 -16.22 -3.58
N ARG A 31 -16.67 -15.72 -2.90
CA ARG A 31 -18.04 -16.25 -2.98
C ARG A 31 -19.05 -15.32 -3.64
N PHE A 32 -18.78 -14.02 -3.65
CA PHE A 32 -19.70 -13.00 -4.14
C PHE A 32 -19.06 -12.14 -5.25
N PRO A 33 -19.87 -11.57 -6.15
CA PRO A 33 -19.38 -10.73 -7.24
C PRO A 33 -18.81 -9.39 -6.73
N THR A 34 -17.93 -8.78 -7.50
CA THR A 34 -17.27 -7.51 -7.18
C THR A 34 -18.26 -6.38 -6.84
N SER A 35 -19.35 -6.28 -7.59
CA SER A 35 -20.42 -5.29 -7.36
C SER A 35 -21.02 -5.40 -5.95
N PHE A 36 -21.20 -6.62 -5.43
CA PHE A 36 -21.72 -6.84 -4.08
C PHE A 36 -20.75 -6.30 -3.02
N LEU A 37 -19.46 -6.54 -3.18
CA LEU A 37 -18.44 -6.04 -2.25
C LEU A 37 -18.36 -4.50 -2.28
N LEU A 38 -18.44 -3.89 -3.47
CA LEU A 38 -18.43 -2.43 -3.62
C LEU A 38 -19.66 -1.77 -3.01
N ILE A 39 -20.86 -2.36 -3.15
CA ILE A 39 -22.09 -1.86 -2.54
C ILE A 39 -21.98 -1.88 -1.01
N ILE A 40 -21.48 -2.97 -0.43
CA ILE A 40 -21.26 -3.05 1.03
C ILE A 40 -20.26 -1.98 1.46
N GLY A 41 -19.13 -1.85 0.75
CA GLY A 41 -18.14 -0.81 1.01
C GLY A 41 -18.76 0.59 0.97
N ALA A 42 -19.48 0.92 -0.10
CA ALA A 42 -20.14 2.21 -0.29
C ALA A 42 -21.15 2.51 0.83
N PHE A 43 -21.99 1.54 1.19
CA PHE A 43 -22.97 1.67 2.25
C PHE A 43 -22.32 1.92 3.62
N LEU A 44 -21.30 1.13 3.97
CA LEU A 44 -20.55 1.31 5.22
C LEU A 44 -19.81 2.65 5.26
N SER A 45 -19.30 3.12 4.11
CA SER A 45 -18.62 4.43 4.00
C SER A 45 -19.59 5.58 4.18
N PHE A 46 -20.75 5.51 3.51
CA PHE A 46 -21.78 6.51 3.58
C PHE A 46 -22.33 6.66 5.01
N ILE A 47 -22.62 5.55 5.69
CA ILE A 47 -23.08 5.59 7.08
C ILE A 47 -21.94 6.00 8.02
N GLY A 48 -20.79 5.33 7.92
CA GLY A 48 -19.66 5.53 8.82
C GLY A 48 -19.18 6.97 8.87
N TYR A 49 -18.92 7.58 7.71
CA TYR A 49 -18.48 8.99 7.63
C TYR A 49 -19.65 9.98 7.61
N GLY A 50 -20.82 9.61 7.06
CA GLY A 50 -21.97 10.52 6.96
C GLY A 50 -22.58 10.87 8.31
N VAL A 51 -22.63 9.90 9.24
CA VAL A 51 -23.05 10.18 10.62
C VAL A 51 -22.03 11.10 11.33
N GLN A 52 -20.73 10.89 11.10
CA GLN A 52 -19.69 11.78 11.64
C GLN A 52 -19.85 13.20 11.09
N TRP A 53 -20.12 13.34 9.79
CA TRP A 53 -20.41 14.62 9.17
C TRP A 53 -21.63 15.30 9.81
N LEU A 54 -22.75 14.59 10.02
CA LEU A 54 -23.95 15.16 10.66
C LEU A 54 -23.67 15.67 12.08
N VAL A 55 -22.85 14.95 12.85
CA VAL A 55 -22.45 15.35 14.20
C VAL A 55 -21.52 16.57 14.16
N VAL A 56 -20.50 16.57 13.31
CA VAL A 56 -19.49 17.64 13.25
C VAL A 56 -20.03 18.90 12.59
N SER A 57 -20.98 18.78 11.66
CA SER A 57 -21.69 19.91 11.05
C SER A 57 -22.85 20.45 11.91
N HIS A 58 -23.00 19.95 13.14
CA HIS A 58 -24.03 20.36 14.09
C HIS A 58 -25.48 20.20 13.58
N ARG A 59 -25.71 19.28 12.65
CA ARG A 59 -27.06 18.98 12.11
C ARG A 59 -27.86 18.06 13.02
N ILE A 60 -27.19 17.25 13.82
CA ILE A 60 -27.80 16.42 14.86
C ILE A 60 -27.14 16.69 16.21
N SER A 61 -27.84 16.35 17.29
CA SER A 61 -27.27 16.38 18.64
C SER A 61 -26.03 15.46 18.74
N PRO A 62 -25.01 15.85 19.52
CA PRO A 62 -23.81 15.04 19.67
C PRO A 62 -24.15 13.64 20.19
N LEU A 63 -23.74 12.62 19.44
CA LEU A 63 -23.89 11.22 19.81
C LEU A 63 -23.02 10.84 21.02
N PRO A 64 -23.37 9.79 21.76
CA PRO A 64 -22.47 9.24 22.77
C PRO A 64 -21.11 8.85 22.17
N TYR A 65 -20.03 9.03 22.94
CA TYR A 65 -18.66 8.77 22.47
C TYR A 65 -18.45 7.36 21.91
N TRP A 66 -18.98 6.33 22.58
CA TRP A 66 -18.87 4.95 22.11
C TRP A 66 -19.54 4.73 20.74
N LEU A 67 -20.63 5.45 20.46
CA LEU A 67 -21.34 5.35 19.19
C LEU A 67 -20.54 6.01 18.06
N MET A 68 -19.80 7.08 18.36
CA MET A 68 -18.81 7.65 17.44
C MET A 68 -17.69 6.64 17.11
N CYS A 69 -17.22 5.86 18.09
CA CYS A 69 -16.25 4.79 17.86
C CYS A 69 -16.81 3.71 16.90
N VAL A 70 -18.07 3.32 17.06
CA VAL A 70 -18.73 2.34 16.17
C VAL A 70 -18.79 2.86 14.73
N PHE A 71 -19.20 4.12 14.52
CA PHE A 71 -19.25 4.71 13.19
C PHE A 71 -17.87 4.92 12.58
N LEU A 72 -16.83 5.23 13.37
CA LEU A 72 -15.45 5.26 12.87
C LEU A 72 -14.93 3.88 12.50
N CYS A 73 -15.22 2.86 13.30
CA CYS A 73 -14.92 1.47 12.98
C CYS A 73 -15.60 1.04 11.68
N MET A 74 -16.86 1.45 11.48
CA MET A 74 -17.61 1.21 10.23
C MET A 74 -16.94 1.88 9.02
N GLY A 75 -16.52 3.15 9.15
CA GLY A 75 -15.77 3.86 8.10
C GLY A 75 -14.35 3.31 7.86
N GLY A 76 -13.74 2.68 8.86
CA GLY A 76 -12.50 1.91 8.68
C GLY A 76 -12.73 0.63 7.89
N ASN A 77 -13.79 -0.11 8.23
CA ASN A 77 -14.19 -1.35 7.56
C ASN A 77 -14.61 -1.12 6.09
N SER A 78 -15.29 -0.01 5.78
CA SER A 78 -15.66 0.31 4.39
C SER A 78 -14.45 0.31 3.45
N SER A 79 -13.31 0.86 3.91
CA SER A 79 -12.08 0.92 3.12
C SER A 79 -11.52 -0.47 2.78
N THR A 80 -11.70 -1.47 3.64
CA THR A 80 -11.23 -2.84 3.38
C THR A 80 -12.10 -3.56 2.37
N TRP A 81 -13.42 -3.35 2.40
CA TRP A 81 -14.34 -3.88 1.39
C TRP A 81 -14.05 -3.31 0.01
N MET A 82 -13.92 -1.99 -0.10
CA MET A 82 -13.57 -1.32 -1.36
C MET A 82 -12.20 -1.78 -1.89
N ASN A 83 -11.16 -1.76 -1.04
CA ASN A 83 -9.82 -2.18 -1.43
C ASN A 83 -9.79 -3.65 -1.89
N THR A 84 -10.51 -4.55 -1.21
CA THR A 84 -10.55 -5.97 -1.58
C THR A 84 -11.27 -6.15 -2.92
N ALA A 85 -12.42 -5.51 -3.12
CA ALA A 85 -13.19 -5.60 -4.35
C ALA A 85 -12.36 -5.17 -5.58
N VAL A 86 -11.72 -3.99 -5.49
CA VAL A 86 -10.91 -3.45 -6.59
C VAL A 86 -9.67 -4.32 -6.82
N LEU A 87 -8.91 -4.64 -5.77
CA LEU A 87 -7.65 -5.37 -5.89
C LEU A 87 -7.84 -6.78 -6.48
N VAL A 88 -8.80 -7.55 -5.95
CA VAL A 88 -9.05 -8.92 -6.40
C VAL A 88 -9.54 -8.93 -7.84
N THR A 89 -10.44 -8.00 -8.20
CA THR A 89 -10.98 -7.90 -9.56
C THR A 89 -9.90 -7.51 -10.57
N CYS A 90 -9.08 -6.50 -10.27
CA CYS A 90 -8.00 -6.09 -11.16
C CYS A 90 -6.93 -7.19 -11.33
N ILE A 91 -6.60 -7.94 -10.27
CA ILE A 91 -5.68 -9.08 -10.35
C ILE A 91 -6.26 -10.24 -11.18
N ARG A 92 -7.58 -10.47 -11.10
CA ARG A 92 -8.29 -11.47 -11.91
C ARG A 92 -8.40 -11.04 -13.38
N ASN A 93 -8.65 -9.76 -13.66
CA ASN A 93 -8.75 -9.20 -15.02
C ASN A 93 -7.40 -9.14 -15.73
N PHE A 94 -6.30 -8.92 -15.00
CA PHE A 94 -4.95 -8.80 -15.56
C PHE A 94 -4.01 -9.85 -14.97
N PRO A 95 -4.24 -11.15 -15.24
CA PRO A 95 -3.51 -12.24 -14.60
C PRO A 95 -2.03 -12.27 -14.98
N HIS A 96 -1.64 -11.65 -16.11
CA HIS A 96 -0.26 -11.54 -16.57
C HIS A 96 0.47 -10.30 -16.02
N HIS A 97 -0.27 -9.29 -15.53
CA HIS A 97 0.27 -8.01 -15.04
C HIS A 97 -0.02 -7.77 -13.54
N ARG A 98 -0.16 -8.84 -12.74
CA ARG A 98 -0.58 -8.77 -11.32
C ARG A 98 0.31 -7.86 -10.45
N GLY A 99 1.63 -7.87 -10.69
CA GLY A 99 2.61 -7.06 -9.96
C GLY A 99 2.39 -5.55 -10.16
N PRO A 100 2.50 -5.05 -11.41
CA PRO A 100 2.22 -3.65 -11.74
C PRO A 100 0.83 -3.18 -11.28
N VAL A 101 -0.20 -4.00 -11.51
CA VAL A 101 -1.59 -3.69 -11.10
C VAL A 101 -1.71 -3.51 -9.59
N SER A 102 -1.17 -4.43 -8.80
CA SER A 102 -1.18 -4.33 -7.34
C SER A 102 -0.34 -3.14 -6.83
N GLY A 103 0.81 -2.88 -7.46
CA GLY A 103 1.69 -1.77 -7.13
C GLY A 103 1.03 -0.41 -7.36
N ILE A 104 0.42 -0.20 -8.53
CA ILE A 104 -0.29 1.05 -8.86
C ILE A 104 -1.45 1.28 -7.89
N LEU A 105 -2.28 0.26 -7.64
CA LEU A 105 -3.41 0.36 -6.71
C LEU A 105 -2.96 0.73 -5.29
N LYS A 106 -1.91 0.08 -4.77
CA LYS A 106 -1.37 0.40 -3.44
C LYS A 106 -0.66 1.77 -3.40
N GLY A 107 -0.02 2.17 -4.49
CA GLY A 107 0.54 3.51 -4.65
C GLY A 107 -0.53 4.60 -4.49
N TYR A 108 -1.66 4.47 -5.17
CA TYR A 108 -2.78 5.41 -5.04
C TYR A 108 -3.46 5.37 -3.67
N VAL A 109 -3.51 4.21 -2.99
CA VAL A 109 -3.93 4.16 -1.58
C VAL A 109 -3.03 5.02 -0.70
N GLY A 110 -1.71 4.98 -0.91
CA GLY A 110 -0.75 5.85 -0.23
C GLY A 110 -0.95 7.33 -0.55
N LEU A 111 -1.08 7.67 -1.84
CA LEU A 111 -1.29 9.05 -2.31
C LEU A 111 -2.64 9.63 -1.88
N SER A 112 -3.66 8.81 -1.67
CA SER A 112 -5.03 9.26 -1.37
C SER A 112 -5.12 10.18 -0.14
N THR A 113 -4.27 9.99 0.87
CA THR A 113 -4.29 10.82 2.08
C THR A 113 -3.88 12.27 1.76
N ALA A 114 -2.82 12.45 0.96
CA ALA A 114 -2.38 13.76 0.50
C ALA A 114 -3.42 14.38 -0.44
N ILE A 115 -3.92 13.61 -1.42
CA ILE A 115 -4.96 14.08 -2.36
C ILE A 115 -6.18 14.67 -1.62
N PHE A 116 -6.75 13.92 -0.66
CA PHE A 116 -7.93 14.39 0.08
C PHE A 116 -7.60 15.59 0.99
N THR A 117 -6.43 15.61 1.62
CA THR A 117 -6.03 16.70 2.52
C THR A 117 -5.80 18.01 1.74
N ASP A 118 -5.12 17.93 0.60
CA ASP A 118 -4.74 19.10 -0.19
C ASP A 118 -5.95 19.69 -0.91
N ILE A 119 -6.83 18.86 -1.47
CA ILE A 119 -8.10 19.32 -2.06
C ILE A 119 -8.95 20.03 -1.01
N CYS A 120 -9.05 19.46 0.20
CA CYS A 120 -9.83 20.09 1.27
C CYS A 120 -9.25 21.42 1.72
N THR A 121 -7.93 21.48 1.85
CA THR A 121 -7.20 22.70 2.24
C THR A 121 -7.35 23.78 1.16
N ALA A 122 -7.21 23.40 -0.11
CA ALA A 122 -7.22 24.29 -1.25
C ALA A 122 -8.62 24.83 -1.61
N LEU A 123 -9.68 24.01 -1.48
CA LEU A 123 -11.05 24.39 -1.87
C LEU A 123 -11.91 24.89 -0.71
N PHE A 124 -11.72 24.34 0.49
CA PHE A 124 -12.67 24.48 1.60
C PHE A 124 -12.03 25.03 2.89
N SER A 125 -10.87 25.68 2.76
CA SER A 125 -10.20 26.39 3.87
C SER A 125 -9.96 25.52 5.11
N SER A 126 -9.81 24.20 4.93
CA SER A 126 -9.54 23.21 6.00
C SER A 126 -10.67 22.99 7.01
N ASP A 127 -11.94 23.16 6.62
CA ASP A 127 -13.07 22.82 7.51
C ASP A 127 -13.21 21.29 7.72
N PRO A 128 -13.14 20.77 8.96
CA PRO A 128 -13.24 19.34 9.25
C PRO A 128 -14.58 18.72 8.80
N SER A 129 -15.67 19.49 8.84
CA SER A 129 -16.98 18.98 8.43
C SER A 129 -16.99 18.71 6.92
N THR A 130 -16.40 19.61 6.14
CA THR A 130 -16.30 19.46 4.68
C THR A 130 -15.37 18.31 4.30
N PHE A 131 -14.29 18.08 5.05
CA PHE A 131 -13.44 16.89 4.88
C PHE A 131 -14.22 15.58 5.08
N LEU A 132 -15.01 15.49 6.16
CA LEU A 132 -15.86 14.33 6.42
C LEU A 132 -16.96 14.15 5.37
N LEU A 133 -17.52 15.25 4.87
CA LEU A 133 -18.48 15.22 3.76
C LEU A 133 -17.83 14.64 2.49
N MET A 134 -16.58 15.04 2.20
CA MET A 134 -15.83 14.51 1.07
C MET A 134 -15.54 13.01 1.22
N LEU A 135 -15.15 12.55 2.42
CA LEU A 135 -14.99 11.11 2.73
C LEU A 135 -16.31 10.33 2.66
N THR A 136 -17.44 10.99 2.89
CA THR A 136 -18.77 10.38 2.77
C THR A 136 -19.19 10.27 1.31
N LEU A 137 -19.09 11.35 0.55
CA LEU A 137 -19.64 11.43 -0.80
C LEU A 137 -18.69 10.83 -1.84
N VAL A 138 -17.41 11.23 -1.87
CA VAL A 138 -16.49 10.89 -2.96
C VAL A 138 -16.24 9.37 -3.05
N PRO A 139 -15.83 8.66 -1.98
CA PRO A 139 -15.68 7.21 -2.04
C PRO A 139 -16.99 6.48 -2.36
N THR A 140 -18.13 6.96 -1.86
CA THR A 140 -19.44 6.35 -2.09
C THR A 140 -19.86 6.49 -3.55
N LEU A 141 -19.81 7.70 -4.12
CA LEU A 141 -20.13 7.98 -5.52
C LEU A 141 -19.19 7.20 -6.46
N ILE A 142 -17.88 7.24 -6.21
CA ILE A 142 -16.90 6.50 -7.03
C ILE A 142 -17.18 4.99 -6.94
N SER A 143 -17.48 4.46 -5.76
CA SER A 143 -17.80 3.03 -5.60
C SER A 143 -19.09 2.65 -6.33
N LEU A 144 -20.13 3.48 -6.29
CA LEU A 144 -21.39 3.26 -7.00
C LEU A 144 -21.21 3.34 -8.52
N ILE A 145 -20.38 4.25 -9.03
CA ILE A 145 -20.00 4.29 -10.45
C ILE A 145 -19.22 3.02 -10.81
N ALA A 146 -18.28 2.64 -9.94
CA ALA A 146 -17.43 1.48 -10.15
C ALA A 146 -18.22 0.15 -10.13
N VAL A 147 -19.39 0.07 -9.47
CA VAL A 147 -20.29 -1.09 -9.55
C VAL A 147 -20.69 -1.44 -10.98
N PHE A 148 -20.88 -0.42 -11.83
CA PHE A 148 -21.24 -0.61 -13.24
C PHE A 148 -20.00 -0.77 -14.13
N ALA A 149 -18.90 -0.09 -13.80
CA ALA A 149 -17.69 -0.10 -14.62
C ALA A 149 -16.76 -1.30 -14.36
N LEU A 150 -16.69 -1.80 -13.12
CA LEU A 150 -15.83 -2.94 -12.74
C LEU A 150 -16.58 -4.25 -12.92
N HIS A 151 -16.49 -4.79 -14.13
CA HIS A 151 -16.86 -6.17 -14.42
C HIS A 151 -15.61 -7.04 -14.60
N GLN A 152 -15.75 -8.33 -14.28
CA GLN A 152 -14.74 -9.31 -14.62
C GLN A 152 -14.77 -9.53 -16.13
N SER A 153 -13.73 -9.09 -16.81
CA SER A 153 -13.60 -9.28 -18.26
C SER A 153 -12.88 -10.59 -18.54
N PRO A 154 -13.25 -11.32 -19.60
CA PRO A 154 -12.47 -12.48 -20.03
C PRO A 154 -11.02 -12.01 -20.29
N PRO A 155 -10.03 -12.85 -19.94
CA PRO A 155 -8.63 -12.50 -20.16
C PRO A 155 -8.41 -12.19 -21.64
N SER A 156 -7.63 -11.14 -21.90
CA SER A 156 -7.19 -10.78 -23.24
C SER A 156 -6.54 -12.00 -23.91
N SER A 157 -7.05 -12.36 -25.09
CA SER A 157 -6.63 -13.56 -25.82
C SER A 157 -5.72 -13.24 -27.01
N THR A 158 -5.49 -11.95 -27.28
CA THR A 158 -4.72 -11.47 -28.44
C THR A 158 -3.48 -10.71 -28.00
N SER A 159 -2.36 -10.97 -28.65
CA SER A 159 -1.06 -10.33 -28.38
C SER A 159 -1.09 -8.80 -28.52
N SER A 160 -1.95 -8.27 -29.40
CA SER A 160 -2.18 -6.83 -29.56
C SER A 160 -2.81 -6.19 -28.32
N GLN A 161 -3.74 -6.89 -27.64
CA GLN A 161 -4.34 -6.43 -26.39
C GLN A 161 -3.31 -6.39 -25.25
N HIS A 162 -2.40 -7.36 -25.15
CA HIS A 162 -1.37 -7.38 -24.10
C HIS A 162 -0.32 -6.27 -24.22
N SER A 163 0.13 -5.96 -25.44
CA SER A 163 1.04 -4.83 -25.67
C SER A 163 0.36 -3.49 -25.32
N GLN A 164 -0.91 -3.35 -25.70
CA GLN A 164 -1.71 -2.17 -25.39
C GLN A 164 -1.95 -2.01 -23.87
N GLU A 165 -2.24 -3.11 -23.16
CA GLU A 165 -2.32 -3.14 -21.69
C GLU A 165 -1.03 -2.69 -21.01
N THR A 166 0.12 -3.22 -21.44
CA THR A 166 1.44 -2.87 -20.87
C THR A 166 1.73 -1.38 -21.03
N HIS A 167 1.45 -0.83 -22.22
CA HIS A 167 1.60 0.59 -22.50
C HIS A 167 0.70 1.43 -21.58
N PHE A 168 -0.56 1.03 -21.37
CA PHE A 168 -1.45 1.72 -20.43
C PHE A 168 -0.96 1.64 -18.97
N PHE A 169 -0.46 0.49 -18.51
CA PHE A 169 0.11 0.39 -17.16
C PHE A 169 1.35 1.27 -16.98
N HIS A 170 2.18 1.40 -18.01
CA HIS A 170 3.33 2.31 -17.97
C HIS A 170 2.89 3.78 -17.87
N ILE A 171 1.87 4.18 -18.64
CA ILE A 171 1.26 5.51 -18.56
C ILE A 171 0.71 5.76 -17.14
N PHE A 172 -0.03 4.81 -16.56
CA PHE A 172 -0.58 4.95 -15.21
C PHE A 172 0.48 5.07 -14.13
N ASN A 173 1.60 4.37 -14.28
CA ASN A 173 2.71 4.45 -13.34
C ASN A 173 3.45 5.80 -13.43
N ILE A 174 3.76 6.27 -14.65
CA ILE A 174 4.30 7.63 -14.87
C ILE A 174 3.35 8.66 -14.25
N LEU A 175 2.05 8.54 -14.51
CA LEU A 175 1.05 9.44 -13.98
C LEU A 175 1.04 9.44 -12.45
N ALA A 176 1.16 8.29 -11.80
CA ALA A 176 1.24 8.20 -10.34
C ALA A 176 2.46 8.95 -9.78
N VAL A 177 3.62 8.86 -10.45
CA VAL A 177 4.83 9.62 -10.09
C VAL A 177 4.62 11.12 -10.29
N ILE A 178 3.97 11.53 -11.38
CA ILE A 178 3.63 12.94 -11.63
C ILE A 178 2.66 13.45 -10.56
N VAL A 179 1.63 12.69 -10.18
CA VAL A 179 0.72 13.05 -9.09
C VAL A 179 1.49 13.22 -7.78
N ALA A 180 2.37 12.26 -7.45
CA ALA A 180 3.18 12.33 -6.23
C ALA A 180 4.09 13.56 -6.18
N SER A 181 4.79 13.86 -7.28
CA SER A 181 5.66 15.04 -7.36
C SER A 181 4.88 16.34 -7.37
N TYR A 182 3.70 16.35 -7.99
CA TYR A 182 2.78 17.50 -8.01
C TYR A 182 2.26 17.86 -6.62
N LEU A 183 1.81 16.85 -5.85
CA LEU A 183 1.39 17.04 -4.45
C LEU A 183 2.55 17.55 -3.59
N LEU A 184 3.71 16.91 -3.69
CA LEU A 184 4.90 17.29 -2.92
C LEU A 184 5.35 18.73 -3.23
N ALA A 185 5.31 19.15 -4.49
CA ALA A 185 5.67 20.50 -4.89
C ALA A 185 4.71 21.54 -4.29
N PHE A 186 3.41 21.24 -4.25
CA PHE A 186 2.41 22.12 -3.65
C PHE A 186 2.62 22.26 -2.13
N ASP A 187 2.87 21.15 -1.44
CA ASP A 187 3.14 21.11 0.00
C ASP A 187 4.39 21.89 0.40
N ILE A 188 5.48 21.75 -0.37
CA ILE A 188 6.75 22.42 -0.09
C ILE A 188 6.63 23.95 -0.28
N THR A 189 5.81 24.39 -1.24
CA THR A 189 5.70 25.82 -1.58
C THR A 189 4.91 26.62 -0.53
N GLY A 190 4.22 25.96 0.39
CA GLY A 190 3.64 26.58 1.57
C GLY A 190 2.29 27.26 1.32
N ARG A 191 2.10 28.51 1.79
CA ARG A 191 0.80 29.20 1.71
C ARG A 191 0.58 29.81 0.33
N HIS A 192 -0.52 29.40 -0.30
CA HIS A 192 -0.90 29.82 -1.64
C HIS A 192 -2.10 30.77 -1.62
N GLY A 193 -2.19 31.67 -2.60
CA GLY A 193 -3.38 32.48 -2.81
C GLY A 193 -4.55 31.67 -3.37
N ARG A 194 -5.80 32.14 -3.18
CA ARG A 194 -7.03 31.42 -3.57
C ARG A 194 -7.03 30.98 -5.04
N LEU A 195 -6.52 31.82 -5.95
CA LEU A 195 -6.43 31.49 -7.37
C LEU A 195 -5.49 30.30 -7.63
N LEU A 196 -4.31 30.31 -7.00
CA LEU A 196 -3.33 29.24 -7.15
C LEU A 196 -3.83 27.92 -6.55
N SER A 197 -4.51 27.97 -5.41
CA SER A 197 -5.16 26.80 -4.79
C SER A 197 -6.29 26.22 -5.66
N LEU A 198 -7.08 27.07 -6.32
CA LEU A 198 -8.12 26.63 -7.26
C LEU A 198 -7.52 26.00 -8.52
N LEU A 199 -6.51 26.64 -9.12
CA LEU A 199 -5.79 26.10 -10.27
C LEU A 199 -5.10 24.77 -9.94
N PHE A 200 -4.52 24.66 -8.75
CA PHE A 200 -3.93 23.42 -8.24
C PHE A 200 -4.98 22.30 -8.12
N SER A 201 -6.11 22.59 -7.46
CA SER A 201 -7.17 21.60 -7.26
C SER A 201 -7.76 21.14 -8.58
N PHE A 202 -7.99 22.07 -9.52
CA PHE A 202 -8.44 21.75 -10.86
C PHE A 202 -7.42 20.90 -11.61
N GLY A 203 -6.14 21.27 -11.56
CA GLY A 203 -5.03 20.51 -12.14
C GLY A 203 -4.93 19.08 -11.59
N LEU A 204 -5.07 18.91 -10.27
CA LEU A 204 -5.05 17.61 -9.61
C LEU A 204 -6.25 16.74 -10.01
N VAL A 205 -7.46 17.30 -10.02
CA VAL A 205 -8.66 16.56 -10.45
C VAL A 205 -8.56 16.17 -11.92
N LEU A 206 -8.04 17.06 -12.78
CA LEU A 206 -7.78 16.74 -14.18
C LEU A 206 -6.76 15.61 -14.33
N LEU A 207 -5.66 15.67 -13.57
CA LEU A 207 -4.61 14.65 -13.57
C LEU A 207 -5.13 13.28 -13.11
N LEU A 208 -5.99 13.25 -12.10
CA LEU A 208 -6.66 12.03 -11.63
C LEU A 208 -7.73 11.51 -12.59
N ALA A 209 -8.33 12.39 -13.42
CA ALA A 209 -9.31 12.01 -14.44
C ALA A 209 -8.68 11.53 -15.75
N MET A 210 -7.40 11.83 -16.01
CA MET A 210 -6.68 11.41 -17.23
C MET A 210 -6.79 9.91 -17.57
N PRO A 211 -6.68 8.97 -16.60
CA PRO A 211 -6.85 7.54 -16.86
C PRO A 211 -8.23 7.17 -17.43
N LEU A 212 -9.27 7.94 -17.10
CA LEU A 212 -10.64 7.71 -17.57
C LEU A 212 -10.87 8.23 -19.00
N LEU A 213 -10.02 9.14 -19.48
CA LEU A 213 -10.08 9.65 -20.86
C LEU A 213 -9.63 8.61 -21.88
N VAL A 214 -8.81 7.62 -21.48
CA VAL A 214 -8.33 6.55 -22.36
C VAL A 214 -9.47 5.64 -22.83
N PRO A 215 -10.33 5.07 -21.94
CA PRO A 215 -11.55 4.38 -22.34
C PRO A 215 -12.52 5.25 -23.16
N LEU A 216 -12.67 6.53 -22.80
CA LEU A 216 -13.56 7.46 -23.51
C LEU A 216 -13.06 7.74 -24.93
N TYR A 217 -11.76 7.94 -25.12
CA TYR A 217 -11.12 8.12 -26.41
C TYR A 217 -11.29 6.87 -27.28
N LEU A 218 -11.07 5.68 -26.71
CA LEU A 218 -11.30 4.43 -27.41
C LEU A 218 -12.78 4.26 -27.79
N ALA A 219 -13.74 4.59 -26.91
CA ALA A 219 -15.16 4.51 -27.23
C ALA A 219 -15.59 5.50 -28.34
N LEU A 220 -15.12 6.76 -28.27
CA LEU A 220 -15.52 7.83 -29.20
C LEU A 220 -14.85 7.73 -30.57
N PHE A 221 -13.56 7.36 -30.61
CA PHE A 221 -12.79 7.35 -31.86
C PHE A 221 -12.76 5.98 -32.53
N ARG A 222 -12.90 4.86 -31.79
CA ARG A 222 -13.04 3.54 -32.42
C ARG A 222 -14.40 3.36 -33.07
N SER A 223 -15.46 3.92 -32.48
CA SER A 223 -16.79 3.96 -33.11
C SER A 223 -16.84 4.78 -34.40
N ARG A 224 -15.85 5.65 -34.66
CA ARG A 224 -15.74 6.43 -35.90
C ARG A 224 -14.94 5.71 -36.99
N HIS A 225 -14.20 4.65 -36.65
CA HIS A 225 -13.44 3.85 -37.61
C HIS A 225 -14.19 2.59 -38.08
N ASP A 226 -15.27 2.20 -37.40
CA ASP A 226 -16.13 1.05 -37.73
C ASP A 226 -17.39 1.45 -38.54
N GLY A 227 -17.28 2.51 -39.35
CA GLY A 227 -18.34 2.94 -40.26
C GLY A 227 -18.35 2.21 -41.62
N GLY A 228 -17.52 1.19 -41.79
CA GLY A 228 -17.45 0.40 -43.01
C GLY A 228 -16.75 -0.93 -42.73
N ASP A 229 -17.45 -2.00 -43.05
CA ASP A 229 -17.00 -3.40 -43.12
C ASP A 229 -16.72 -4.08 -41.77
N ASP A 230 -17.73 -4.80 -41.27
CA ASP A 230 -17.69 -6.27 -41.21
C ASP A 230 -18.97 -6.84 -40.57
N VAL A 231 -19.89 -7.24 -41.45
CA VAL A 231 -20.92 -8.23 -41.14
C VAL A 231 -20.24 -9.59 -41.22
N GLU A 232 -19.72 -10.14 -40.12
CA GLU A 232 -19.60 -11.59 -40.04
C GLU A 232 -19.49 -12.15 -38.61
N ASN A 233 -20.47 -13.00 -38.29
CA ASN A 233 -20.47 -14.12 -37.36
C ASN A 233 -20.24 -13.88 -35.86
N ARG A 234 -21.38 -13.70 -35.18
CA ARG A 234 -21.69 -14.50 -33.98
C ARG A 234 -21.72 -15.97 -34.35
N GLU A 235 -20.94 -16.81 -33.69
CA GLU A 235 -21.22 -18.26 -33.65
C GLU A 235 -20.99 -18.86 -32.24
N PRO A 236 -21.70 -19.96 -31.94
CA PRO A 236 -22.23 -20.27 -30.62
C PRO A 236 -21.42 -21.36 -29.88
N LEU A 237 -21.82 -21.60 -28.63
CA LEU A 237 -21.45 -22.74 -27.80
C LEU A 237 -21.44 -24.07 -28.59
N ILE A 238 -20.32 -24.79 -28.54
CA ILE A 238 -20.18 -26.12 -29.14
C ILE A 238 -20.82 -27.17 -28.21
N GLU A 239 -21.88 -27.81 -28.69
CA GLU A 239 -22.31 -29.16 -28.28
C GLU A 239 -21.64 -30.21 -29.19
N GLU A 240 -21.53 -31.45 -28.70
CA GLU A 240 -20.68 -32.53 -29.21
C GLU A 240 -20.91 -33.00 -30.66
N LYS A 241 -19.82 -33.58 -31.20
CA LYS A 241 -19.57 -34.11 -32.55
C LYS A 241 -20.64 -35.05 -33.13
N ASP A 242 -20.72 -35.06 -34.47
CA ASP A 242 -20.50 -36.32 -35.20
C ASP A 242 -19.67 -36.13 -36.49
N TYR A 243 -19.00 -37.22 -36.87
CA TYR A 243 -17.86 -37.41 -37.76
C TYR A 243 -17.98 -36.95 -39.23
N SER A 244 -16.86 -36.50 -39.83
CA SER A 244 -16.10 -37.30 -40.82
C SER A 244 -14.89 -36.57 -41.45
N GLY A 245 -13.78 -37.33 -41.60
CA GLY A 245 -12.66 -37.07 -42.52
C GLY A 245 -11.62 -36.05 -42.02
N GLY A 246 -10.34 -36.34 -41.79
CA GLY A 246 -9.52 -37.47 -42.21
C GLY A 246 -8.21 -36.95 -42.83
N ARG A 247 -7.16 -36.84 -42.00
CA ARG A 247 -5.70 -36.73 -42.32
C ARG A 247 -5.29 -35.44 -43.08
N VAL A 248 -4.15 -34.80 -42.83
CA VAL A 248 -2.77 -35.32 -42.79
C VAL A 248 -1.91 -34.41 -41.89
N LYS A 249 -0.89 -35.00 -41.24
CA LYS A 249 0.11 -34.33 -40.40
C LYS A 249 1.09 -33.53 -41.26
N GLU A 250 1.20 -32.23 -41.03
CA GLU A 250 2.34 -31.43 -41.48
C GLU A 250 3.18 -31.00 -40.26
N GLU A 251 4.45 -31.36 -40.26
CA GLU A 251 5.44 -31.02 -39.23
C GLU A 251 5.74 -29.52 -39.28
N VAL A 252 4.99 -28.72 -38.52
CA VAL A 252 5.30 -27.29 -38.40
C VAL A 252 6.48 -27.09 -37.45
N LYS A 253 7.65 -26.85 -38.02
CA LYS A 253 8.88 -26.41 -37.33
C LYS A 253 8.58 -25.14 -36.54
N LYS A 254 8.59 -25.22 -35.20
CA LYS A 254 8.26 -24.09 -34.30
C LYS A 254 9.14 -22.86 -34.58
N ARG A 255 8.50 -21.77 -35.00
CA ARG A 255 9.12 -20.44 -35.19
C ARG A 255 9.42 -19.82 -33.81
N GLN A 256 10.60 -19.22 -33.63
CA GLN A 256 10.94 -18.53 -32.37
C GLN A 256 10.12 -17.23 -32.24
N PRO A 257 9.53 -16.93 -31.07
CA PRO A 257 8.63 -15.80 -30.93
C PRO A 257 9.40 -14.48 -30.83
N LEU A 258 8.87 -13.42 -31.43
CA LEU A 258 9.47 -12.08 -31.40
C LEU A 258 9.21 -11.40 -30.05
N ILE A 259 10.07 -10.44 -29.67
CA ILE A 259 9.94 -9.64 -28.43
C ILE A 259 8.54 -9.03 -28.36
N GLY A 260 7.76 -9.43 -27.34
CA GLY A 260 6.37 -9.00 -27.16
C GLY A 260 5.29 -10.02 -27.57
N GLU A 261 5.64 -11.19 -28.11
CA GLU A 261 4.72 -12.32 -28.27
C GLU A 261 4.63 -13.18 -27.01
N GLU A 262 3.60 -14.04 -26.91
CA GLU A 262 3.51 -15.02 -25.82
C GLU A 262 4.60 -16.08 -25.99
N HIS A 263 5.75 -15.85 -25.37
CA HIS A 263 6.74 -16.89 -25.24
C HIS A 263 6.25 -17.92 -24.23
N ARG A 264 6.18 -19.20 -24.64
CA ARG A 264 6.21 -20.25 -23.61
C ARG A 264 7.50 -20.09 -22.81
N VAL A 265 7.51 -20.58 -21.57
CA VAL A 265 8.64 -20.41 -20.64
C VAL A 265 9.97 -20.84 -21.28
N ASP A 266 9.96 -21.86 -22.15
CA ASP A 266 11.14 -22.35 -22.88
C ASP A 266 11.63 -21.43 -24.00
N GLU A 267 10.78 -20.55 -24.52
CA GLU A 267 11.08 -19.58 -25.55
C GLU A 267 11.46 -18.22 -24.95
N MET A 268 10.87 -17.85 -23.80
CA MET A 268 11.11 -16.60 -23.08
C MET A 268 12.55 -16.54 -22.58
N VAL A 269 13.06 -17.65 -22.07
CA VAL A 269 14.42 -17.75 -21.53
C VAL A 269 15.47 -17.69 -22.67
N LYS A 270 15.05 -17.77 -23.94
CA LYS A 270 15.93 -17.64 -25.12
C LYS A 270 16.02 -16.20 -25.64
N THR A 271 15.26 -15.24 -25.11
CA THR A 271 15.27 -13.84 -25.58
C THR A 271 16.19 -12.95 -24.76
N VAL A 272 16.84 -11.97 -25.41
CA VAL A 272 17.81 -11.06 -24.79
C VAL A 272 17.11 -10.11 -23.81
N GLU A 273 15.86 -9.79 -24.05
CA GLU A 273 15.03 -8.80 -23.35
C GLU A 273 14.54 -9.35 -22.02
N PHE A 274 14.19 -10.65 -22.01
CA PHE A 274 14.00 -11.38 -20.76
C PHE A 274 15.27 -11.28 -19.92
N TRP A 275 16.45 -11.54 -20.50
CA TRP A 275 17.70 -11.45 -19.76
C TRP A 275 18.04 -10.02 -19.33
N VAL A 276 17.74 -8.96 -20.09
CA VAL A 276 17.98 -7.57 -19.67
C VAL A 276 17.06 -7.16 -18.51
N LEU A 277 15.77 -7.49 -18.57
CA LEU A 277 14.80 -7.19 -17.50
C LEU A 277 15.10 -8.02 -16.24
N PHE A 278 15.36 -9.32 -16.44
CA PHE A 278 15.76 -10.24 -15.39
C PHE A 278 17.05 -9.75 -14.72
N VAL A 279 18.08 -9.38 -15.50
CA VAL A 279 19.35 -8.86 -14.98
C VAL A 279 19.16 -7.52 -14.28
N SER A 280 18.33 -6.59 -14.78
CA SER A 280 18.08 -5.30 -14.12
C SER A 280 17.37 -5.44 -12.77
N PHE A 281 16.31 -6.25 -12.70
CA PHE A 281 15.60 -6.52 -11.46
C PHE A 281 16.45 -7.34 -10.48
N LEU A 282 17.20 -8.31 -10.99
CA LEU A 282 18.24 -9.04 -10.26
C LEU A 282 19.35 -8.09 -9.77
N CYS A 283 19.69 -7.04 -10.50
CA CYS A 283 20.68 -6.05 -10.09
C CYS A 283 20.15 -5.09 -9.01
N GLY A 284 18.88 -4.70 -9.00
CA GLY A 284 18.34 -3.79 -7.98
C GLY A 284 17.88 -4.53 -6.72
N VAL A 285 16.87 -5.39 -6.89
CA VAL A 285 16.26 -6.15 -5.80
C VAL A 285 17.14 -7.35 -5.44
N GLY A 286 17.71 -8.01 -6.45
CA GLY A 286 18.59 -9.15 -6.24
C GLY A 286 19.95 -8.77 -5.63
N THR A 287 20.52 -7.57 -5.85
CA THR A 287 21.73 -7.16 -5.10
C THR A 287 21.42 -6.85 -3.65
N GLY A 288 20.31 -6.15 -3.37
CA GLY A 288 19.83 -5.93 -2.01
C GLY A 288 19.55 -7.25 -1.29
N LEU A 289 18.82 -8.15 -1.93
CA LEU A 289 18.56 -9.50 -1.42
C LEU A 289 19.82 -10.36 -1.35
N CYS A 290 20.77 -10.23 -2.28
CA CYS A 290 22.04 -10.97 -2.27
C CYS A 290 22.85 -10.55 -1.06
N VAL A 291 23.00 -9.25 -0.82
CA VAL A 291 23.68 -8.74 0.36
C VAL A 291 22.95 -9.19 1.62
N MET A 292 21.61 -9.10 1.68
CA MET A 292 20.83 -9.52 2.85
C MET A 292 20.84 -11.04 3.10
N ASN A 293 20.80 -11.86 2.05
CA ASN A 293 20.73 -13.33 2.14
C ASN A 293 22.10 -13.97 2.31
N ASN A 294 23.16 -13.38 1.74
CA ASN A 294 24.52 -13.90 1.79
C ASN A 294 25.40 -13.18 2.81
N MET A 295 24.84 -12.25 3.58
CA MET A 295 25.59 -11.44 4.55
C MET A 295 26.45 -12.26 5.52
N GLY A 296 25.94 -13.42 5.95
CA GLY A 296 26.69 -14.34 6.80
C GLY A 296 27.95 -14.92 6.15
N GLN A 297 27.90 -15.22 4.84
CA GLN A 297 29.06 -15.70 4.08
C GLN A 297 29.99 -14.58 3.65
N ILE A 298 29.46 -13.41 3.31
CA ILE A 298 30.26 -12.21 3.00
C ILE A 298 31.09 -11.80 4.22
N GLY A 299 30.50 -11.84 5.42
CA GLY A 299 31.26 -11.63 6.65
C GLY A 299 32.42 -12.62 6.80
N LEU A 300 32.12 -13.92 6.72
CA LEU A 300 33.09 -15.02 6.79
C LEU A 300 34.29 -14.83 5.86
N ALA A 301 34.02 -14.52 4.59
CA ALA A 301 35.04 -14.35 3.56
C ALA A 301 35.94 -13.13 3.83
N ILE A 302 35.40 -12.09 4.47
CA ILE A 302 36.13 -10.86 4.84
C ILE A 302 36.83 -11.03 6.21
N GLY A 303 36.73 -12.21 6.84
CA GLY A 303 37.27 -12.46 8.18
C GLY A 303 36.54 -11.69 9.29
N LYS A 304 35.33 -11.18 9.01
CA LYS A 304 34.48 -10.47 9.97
C LYS A 304 33.27 -11.33 10.34
N SER A 305 32.89 -11.36 11.61
CA SER A 305 31.66 -12.07 12.00
C SER A 305 30.45 -11.47 11.27
N GLY A 306 29.74 -12.29 10.48
CA GLY A 306 28.55 -11.86 9.73
C GLY A 306 27.51 -11.18 10.62
N MET A 307 26.98 -10.06 10.15
CA MET A 307 26.03 -9.22 10.89
C MET A 307 24.64 -9.88 10.87
N SER A 308 24.05 -10.14 12.03
CA SER A 308 22.72 -10.75 12.13
C SER A 308 21.64 -9.82 11.56
N ARG A 309 20.66 -10.34 10.82
CA ARG A 309 19.56 -9.53 10.23
C ARG A 309 18.80 -8.64 11.25
N PRO A 310 18.56 -9.07 12.50
CA PRO A 310 18.01 -8.17 13.53
C PRO A 310 18.84 -6.90 13.77
N LEU A 311 20.13 -6.89 13.45
CA LEU A 311 20.97 -5.69 13.58
C LEU A 311 20.63 -4.60 12.55
N TRP A 312 20.04 -4.97 11.41
CA TRP A 312 19.51 -3.99 10.46
C TRP A 312 18.20 -3.37 10.94
N ASN A 313 17.34 -4.16 11.60
CA ASN A 313 16.19 -3.60 12.31
C ASN A 313 16.67 -2.60 13.37
N ALA A 314 17.68 -2.97 14.18
CA ALA A 314 18.29 -2.08 15.15
C ALA A 314 18.82 -0.77 14.51
N ALA A 315 19.51 -0.86 13.37
CA ALA A 315 19.99 0.32 12.64
C ALA A 315 18.84 1.19 12.12
N SER A 316 17.79 0.59 11.57
CA SER A 316 16.56 1.31 11.15
C SER A 316 15.84 1.96 12.35
N GLN A 317 15.95 1.36 13.55
CA GLN A 317 15.44 1.91 14.79
C GLN A 317 16.15 3.17 15.21
N ILE A 318 17.48 3.19 15.09
CA ILE A 318 18.29 4.37 15.38
C ILE A 318 17.94 5.49 14.40
N LEU A 319 17.84 5.20 13.11
CA LEU A 319 17.48 6.21 12.11
C LEU A 319 16.05 6.76 12.32
N MET A 320 15.11 5.91 12.72
CA MET A 320 13.76 6.36 13.09
C MET A 320 13.77 7.20 14.37
N ALA A 321 14.61 6.86 15.36
CA ALA A 321 14.78 7.67 16.56
C ALA A 321 15.34 9.06 16.22
N VAL A 322 16.27 9.17 15.27
CA VAL A 322 16.75 10.46 14.74
C VAL A 322 15.59 11.26 14.12
N GLY A 323 14.71 10.62 13.35
CA GLY A 323 13.50 11.25 12.82
C GLY A 323 12.58 11.81 13.91
N TYR A 324 12.36 11.05 14.99
CA TYR A 324 11.57 11.52 16.14
C TYR A 324 12.26 12.65 16.92
N ILE A 325 13.57 12.55 17.17
CA ILE A 325 14.34 13.61 17.84
C ILE A 325 14.33 14.89 17.00
N ALA A 326 14.46 14.78 15.67
CA ALA A 326 14.35 15.93 14.77
C ALA A 326 13.00 16.65 14.94
N MET A 327 11.89 15.91 15.00
CA MET A 327 10.56 16.48 15.28
C MET A 327 10.45 17.06 16.69
N ALA A 328 11.12 16.47 17.69
CA ALA A 328 11.14 16.98 19.06
C ALA A 328 11.90 18.31 19.19
N MET A 329 12.96 18.52 18.40
CA MET A 329 13.75 19.77 18.40
C MET A 329 13.00 20.97 17.80
N SER A 330 11.92 20.72 17.05
CA SER A 330 10.99 21.74 16.55
C SER A 330 11.64 22.91 15.78
N PHE A 331 12.75 22.67 15.08
CA PHE A 331 13.32 23.65 14.16
C PHE A 331 12.45 23.77 12.88
N PRO A 332 12.53 24.88 12.12
CA PRO A 332 11.74 25.05 10.89
C PRO A 332 11.99 23.90 9.89
N GLY A 333 10.93 23.22 9.45
CA GLY A 333 11.03 22.08 8.53
C GLY A 333 11.28 20.71 9.17
N SER A 334 11.45 20.64 10.50
CA SER A 334 11.68 19.39 11.24
C SER A 334 10.58 18.35 11.05
N LEU A 335 9.31 18.76 10.97
CA LEU A 335 8.18 17.86 10.75
C LEU A 335 8.24 17.15 9.38
N TYR A 336 8.69 17.85 8.34
CA TYR A 336 8.84 17.28 7.00
C TYR A 336 9.98 16.26 6.96
N ILE A 337 11.16 16.67 7.44
CA ILE A 337 12.34 15.80 7.48
C ILE A 337 12.08 14.56 8.35
N GLY A 338 11.50 14.78 9.53
CA GLY A 338 11.18 13.72 10.48
C GLY A 338 10.14 12.74 9.98
N SER A 339 9.04 13.20 9.39
CA SER A 339 8.01 12.31 8.84
C SER A 339 8.52 11.50 7.65
N MET A 340 9.37 12.07 6.79
CA MET A 340 9.98 11.35 5.66
C MET A 340 10.95 10.26 6.13
N LEU A 341 11.83 10.56 7.10
CA LEU A 341 12.74 9.59 7.72
C LEU A 341 11.99 8.45 8.39
N VAL A 342 10.97 8.77 9.18
CA VAL A 342 10.13 7.78 9.86
C VAL A 342 9.41 6.89 8.84
N GLY A 343 8.89 7.47 7.75
CA GLY A 343 8.23 6.73 6.66
C GLY A 343 9.14 5.70 5.97
N ILE A 344 10.37 6.09 5.61
CA ILE A 344 11.36 5.19 5.00
C ILE A 344 11.72 4.05 5.96
N CYS A 345 12.03 4.37 7.22
CA CYS A 345 12.41 3.37 8.21
C CYS A 345 11.26 2.41 8.51
N TYR A 346 10.02 2.89 8.52
CA TYR A 346 8.83 2.05 8.68
C TYR A 346 8.71 1.02 7.55
N GLY A 347 8.96 1.42 6.29
CA GLY A 347 8.99 0.50 5.15
C GLY A 347 10.08 -0.58 5.26
N VAL A 348 11.30 -0.20 5.65
CA VAL A 348 12.42 -1.14 5.88
C VAL A 348 12.07 -2.19 6.95
N ARG A 349 11.42 -1.78 8.04
CA ARG A 349 11.02 -2.71 9.11
C ARG A 349 9.98 -3.71 8.64
N LEU A 350 9.02 -3.28 7.83
CA LEU A 350 8.01 -4.20 7.31
C LEU A 350 8.64 -5.31 6.46
N THR A 351 9.69 -5.02 5.69
CA THR A 351 10.35 -6.02 4.84
C THR A 351 11.29 -6.94 5.62
N ILE A 352 12.14 -6.39 6.50
CA ILE A 352 13.11 -7.18 7.26
C ILE A 352 12.43 -8.06 8.32
N THR A 353 11.41 -7.54 9.02
CA THR A 353 10.71 -8.30 10.07
C THR A 353 10.08 -9.57 9.51
N VAL A 354 9.55 -9.49 8.29
CA VAL A 354 8.93 -10.61 7.60
C VAL A 354 9.96 -11.69 7.22
N ALA A 355 11.15 -11.29 6.76
CA ALA A 355 12.25 -12.22 6.47
C ALA A 355 12.87 -12.84 7.75
N VAL A 356 13.03 -12.05 8.81
CA VAL A 356 13.51 -12.55 10.11
C VAL A 356 12.50 -13.55 10.69
N ALA A 357 11.21 -13.29 10.55
CA ALA A 357 10.16 -14.19 11.02
C ALA A 357 10.20 -15.56 10.31
N SER A 358 10.41 -15.59 8.99
CA SER A 358 10.53 -16.86 8.26
C SER A 358 11.81 -17.64 8.60
N GLU A 359 12.92 -16.96 8.86
CA GLU A 359 14.19 -17.59 9.29
C GLU A 359 14.11 -18.18 10.70
N LEU A 360 13.48 -17.47 11.64
CA LEU A 360 13.43 -17.88 13.04
C LEU A 360 12.38 -18.96 13.32
N PHE A 361 11.25 -18.91 12.62
CA PHE A 361 10.09 -19.76 12.92
C PHE A 361 9.77 -20.75 11.79
N GLY A 362 10.47 -20.66 10.66
CA GLY A 362 10.26 -21.52 9.50
C GLY A 362 9.00 -21.15 8.70
N LEU A 363 8.80 -21.87 7.59
CA LEU A 363 7.74 -21.54 6.61
C LEU A 363 6.43 -22.31 6.81
N LYS A 364 6.43 -23.34 7.68
CA LYS A 364 5.30 -24.28 7.82
C LYS A 364 3.97 -23.60 8.22
N TYR A 365 4.02 -22.54 9.03
CA TYR A 365 2.84 -21.78 9.49
C TYR A 365 2.96 -20.27 9.22
N TYR A 366 3.68 -19.89 8.17
CA TYR A 366 4.06 -18.51 7.92
C TYR A 366 2.88 -17.54 7.76
N GLY A 367 1.77 -17.97 7.13
CA GLY A 367 0.58 -17.11 6.98
C GLY A 367 -0.07 -16.72 8.32
N LEU A 368 -0.10 -17.64 9.29
CA LEU A 368 -0.58 -17.36 10.65
C LEU A 368 0.36 -16.39 11.37
N LEU A 369 1.67 -16.64 11.27
CA LEU A 369 2.71 -15.79 11.83
C LEU A 369 2.63 -14.36 11.29
N TYR A 370 2.42 -14.19 9.99
CA TYR A 370 2.26 -12.90 9.34
C TYR A 370 1.04 -12.13 9.84
N ASN A 371 -0.11 -12.80 10.00
CA ASN A 371 -1.33 -12.17 10.53
C ASN A 371 -1.17 -11.76 12.00
N ILE A 372 -0.46 -12.54 12.82
CA ILE A 372 -0.12 -12.17 14.19
C ILE A 372 0.76 -10.91 14.20
N LEU A 373 1.75 -10.82 13.29
CA LEU A 373 2.61 -9.65 13.17
C LEU A 373 1.84 -8.38 12.74
N ILE A 374 0.78 -8.51 11.95
CA ILE A 374 -0.08 -7.39 11.54
C ILE A 374 -0.91 -6.82 12.71
N LEU A 375 -1.23 -7.61 13.74
CA LEU A 375 -1.94 -7.11 14.94
C LEU A 375 -1.14 -6.02 15.69
N ASN A 376 0.15 -5.87 15.41
CA ASN A 376 0.95 -4.77 15.92
C ASN A 376 0.44 -3.39 15.46
N LEU A 377 -0.25 -3.28 14.32
CA LEU A 377 -0.76 -2.00 13.84
C LEU A 377 -1.86 -1.42 14.76
N PRO A 378 -2.98 -2.12 15.02
CA PRO A 378 -4.01 -1.61 15.95
C PRO A 378 -3.49 -1.49 17.38
N LEU A 379 -2.66 -2.44 17.85
CA LEU A 379 -2.08 -2.39 19.19
C LEU A 379 -1.15 -1.18 19.37
N GLY A 380 -0.25 -0.95 18.41
CA GLY A 380 0.66 0.18 18.41
C GLY A 380 -0.07 1.51 18.30
N SER A 381 -1.08 1.60 17.43
CA SER A 381 -1.95 2.79 17.32
C SER A 381 -2.64 3.08 18.66
N PHE A 382 -3.18 2.06 19.35
CA PHE A 382 -3.80 2.24 20.67
C PHE A 382 -2.83 2.76 21.75
N ILE A 383 -1.65 2.16 21.87
CA ILE A 383 -0.68 2.53 22.91
C ILE A 383 -0.06 3.90 22.61
N PHE A 384 0.48 4.08 21.41
CA PHE A 384 1.33 5.23 21.10
C PHE A 384 0.52 6.45 20.64
N SER A 385 -0.53 6.25 19.85
CA SER A 385 -1.41 7.34 19.40
C SER A 385 -2.52 7.58 20.42
N GLY A 386 -3.35 6.57 20.69
CA GLY A 386 -4.47 6.63 21.64
C GLY A 386 -4.04 7.15 23.01
N LEU A 387 -3.31 6.30 23.74
CA LEU A 387 -2.98 6.52 25.14
C LEU A 387 -1.90 7.59 25.34
N ILE A 388 -0.70 7.38 24.78
CA ILE A 388 0.46 8.24 25.06
C ILE A 388 0.28 9.63 24.43
N ALA A 389 0.15 9.72 23.10
CA ALA A 389 0.07 11.02 22.44
C ALA A 389 -1.17 11.80 22.88
N GLY A 390 -2.30 11.12 23.08
CA GLY A 390 -3.54 11.75 23.51
C GLY A 390 -3.46 12.32 24.93
N TYR A 391 -3.04 11.49 25.89
CA TYR A 391 -2.95 11.91 27.29
C TYR A 391 -1.91 13.02 27.51
N LEU A 392 -0.73 12.94 26.88
CA LEU A 392 0.31 13.95 27.03
C LEU A 392 -0.11 15.30 26.45
N TYR A 393 -0.79 15.29 25.30
CA TYR A 393 -1.32 16.51 24.71
C TYR A 393 -2.38 17.14 25.61
N ASP A 394 -3.34 16.35 26.09
CA ASP A 394 -4.40 16.85 26.98
C ASP A 394 -3.87 17.36 28.32
N ALA A 395 -2.77 16.80 28.82
CA ALA A 395 -2.12 17.26 30.05
C ALA A 395 -1.50 18.66 29.90
N GLN A 396 -1.15 19.07 28.67
CA GLN A 396 -0.57 20.38 28.38
C GLN A 396 -1.56 21.34 27.71
N ALA A 397 -2.71 20.84 27.26
CA ALA A 397 -3.72 21.64 26.60
C ALA A 397 -4.47 22.56 27.56
N THR A 398 -4.79 23.75 27.09
CA THR A 398 -5.61 24.69 27.85
C THR A 398 -7.08 24.36 27.59
N LYS A 399 -7.89 24.26 28.65
CA LYS A 399 -9.32 23.99 28.50
C LYS A 399 -10.03 25.27 28.08
N GLU A 400 -10.56 25.29 26.86
CA GLU A 400 -11.40 26.38 26.39
C GLU A 400 -12.81 26.30 27.00
N ALA A 401 -13.51 27.43 27.07
CA ALA A 401 -14.84 27.55 27.69
C ALA A 401 -15.93 26.65 27.07
N GLY A 402 -15.65 26.00 25.93
CA GLY A 402 -16.51 25.00 25.28
C GLY A 402 -16.16 23.53 25.56
N GLY A 403 -15.11 23.25 26.35
CA GLY A 403 -14.64 21.91 26.71
C GLY A 403 -13.64 21.27 25.72
N ALA A 404 -13.28 21.96 24.63
CA ALA A 404 -12.21 21.52 23.75
C ALA A 404 -10.85 21.83 24.38
N SER A 405 -9.90 20.89 24.28
CA SER A 405 -8.53 21.04 24.75
C SER A 405 -7.60 21.30 23.57
N THR A 406 -7.07 22.51 23.47
CA THR A 406 -6.11 22.89 22.41
C THR A 406 -4.76 23.21 23.06
N CYS A 407 -3.69 22.70 22.46
CA CYS A 407 -2.31 22.95 22.86
C CYS A 407 -1.54 23.51 21.66
N PHE A 408 -0.84 24.62 21.87
CA PHE A 408 -0.06 25.32 20.84
C PHE A 408 1.41 25.34 21.20
N GLY A 409 2.25 24.91 20.27
CA GLY A 409 3.69 24.99 20.37
C GLY A 409 4.39 23.63 20.52
N PRO A 410 5.72 23.63 20.59
CA PRO A 410 6.52 22.40 20.55
C PRO A 410 6.25 21.47 21.73
N HIS A 411 6.01 22.04 22.91
CA HIS A 411 5.84 21.31 24.17
C HIS A 411 4.74 20.23 24.10
N CYS A 412 3.66 20.50 23.35
CA CYS A 412 2.50 19.63 23.20
C CYS A 412 2.81 18.22 22.70
N TYR A 413 3.80 18.09 21.81
CA TYR A 413 4.22 16.81 21.23
C TYR A 413 5.69 16.48 21.45
N MET A 414 6.49 17.41 22.01
CA MET A 414 7.92 17.18 22.28
C MET A 414 8.12 15.93 23.14
N LEU A 415 7.40 15.82 24.25
CA LEU A 415 7.51 14.66 25.13
C LEU A 415 7.03 13.36 24.44
N VAL A 416 6.00 13.45 23.59
CA VAL A 416 5.54 12.31 22.78
C VAL A 416 6.66 11.82 21.87
N PHE A 417 7.29 12.72 21.10
CA PHE A 417 8.41 12.37 20.22
C PHE A 417 9.64 11.86 20.98
N VAL A 418 9.94 12.42 22.16
CA VAL A 418 11.01 11.91 23.04
C VAL A 418 10.70 10.49 23.51
N ILE A 419 9.46 10.21 23.92
CA ILE A 419 9.02 8.85 24.28
C ILE A 419 9.11 7.92 23.08
N MET A 420 8.67 8.33 21.89
CA MET A 420 8.76 7.48 20.68
C MET A 420 10.22 7.21 20.28
N ALA A 421 11.10 8.20 20.44
CA ALA A 421 12.54 8.02 20.26
C ALA A 421 13.11 7.03 21.28
N PHE A 422 12.73 7.15 22.56
CA PHE A 422 13.13 6.22 23.61
C PHE A 422 12.61 4.80 23.34
N VAL A 423 11.36 4.65 22.90
CA VAL A 423 10.79 3.36 22.50
C VAL A 423 11.52 2.79 21.29
N CYS A 424 11.97 3.61 20.34
CA CYS A 424 12.85 3.16 19.25
C CYS A 424 14.21 2.70 19.78
N VAL A 425 14.77 3.35 20.80
CA VAL A 425 16.01 2.89 21.46
C VAL A 425 15.78 1.58 22.22
N LEU A 426 14.65 1.42 22.91
CA LEU A 426 14.27 0.14 23.52
C LEU A 426 14.08 -0.96 22.48
N GLY A 427 13.42 -0.63 21.36
CA GLY A 427 13.25 -1.51 20.21
C GLY A 427 14.60 -1.93 19.63
N CYS A 428 15.54 -0.98 19.51
CA CYS A 428 16.93 -1.27 19.15
C CYS A 428 17.56 -2.23 20.15
N GLY A 429 17.35 -2.03 21.45
CA GLY A 429 17.77 -2.95 22.50
C GLY A 429 17.17 -4.34 22.35
N LEU A 430 15.89 -4.47 22.00
CA LEU A 430 15.22 -5.75 21.73
C LEU A 430 15.76 -6.42 20.47
N ASP A 431 16.00 -5.66 19.40
CA ASP A 431 16.62 -6.14 18.17
C ASP A 431 18.08 -6.59 18.41
N LEU A 432 18.80 -5.90 19.29
CA LEU A 432 20.14 -6.29 19.76
C LEU A 432 20.09 -7.54 20.63
N VAL A 433 19.11 -7.66 21.54
CA VAL A 433 18.89 -8.87 22.35
C VAL A 433 18.53 -10.04 21.45
N LEU A 434 17.69 -9.81 20.44
CA LEU A 434 17.33 -10.81 19.45
C LEU A 434 18.59 -11.21 18.66
N ALA A 435 19.40 -10.26 18.21
CA ALA A 435 20.71 -10.50 17.59
C ALA A 435 21.63 -11.35 18.50
N ILE A 436 21.71 -11.06 19.80
CA ILE A 436 22.51 -11.80 20.77
C ILE A 436 21.96 -13.21 21.02
N ARG A 437 20.64 -13.37 21.19
CA ARG A 437 20.00 -14.68 21.43
C ARG A 437 20.11 -15.58 20.22
N THR A 438 19.89 -15.00 19.06
CA THR A 438 20.04 -15.67 17.77
C THR A 438 21.51 -15.82 17.39
N ARG A 439 22.46 -15.22 18.13
CA ARG A 439 23.90 -15.35 17.87
C ARG A 439 24.35 -16.81 17.86
N LYS A 440 23.80 -17.69 18.71
CA LYS A 440 24.13 -19.13 18.66
C LYS A 440 23.54 -19.81 17.42
N VAL A 441 22.36 -19.39 16.98
CA VAL A 441 21.72 -19.89 15.77
C VAL A 441 22.49 -19.41 14.54
N TYR A 442 22.74 -18.10 14.42
CA TYR A 442 23.58 -17.52 13.38
C TYR A 442 25.03 -18.05 13.45
N SER A 443 25.59 -18.30 14.64
CA SER A 443 26.93 -18.90 14.81
C SER A 443 26.96 -20.38 14.46
N LYS A 444 25.88 -21.15 14.71
CA LYS A 444 25.76 -22.53 14.24
C LYS A 444 25.62 -22.57 12.73
N ILE A 445 24.76 -21.73 12.16
CA ILE A 445 24.63 -21.55 10.71
C ILE A 445 25.99 -21.18 10.11
N HIS A 446 26.77 -20.34 10.80
CA HIS A 446 28.10 -19.93 10.39
C HIS A 446 29.16 -21.03 10.56
N GLN A 447 29.17 -21.77 11.67
CA GLN A 447 30.08 -22.90 11.91
C GLN A 447 29.80 -24.08 10.99
N GLN A 448 28.52 -24.38 10.72
CA GLN A 448 28.10 -25.40 9.79
C GLN A 448 28.57 -25.05 8.37
N LYS A 449 28.43 -23.76 7.98
CA LYS A 449 29.01 -23.25 6.73
C LYS A 449 30.54 -23.31 6.69
N ILE A 450 31.24 -23.04 7.80
CA ILE A 450 32.72 -23.20 7.86
C ILE A 450 33.13 -24.68 7.72
N LEU A 451 32.47 -25.59 8.45
CA LEU A 451 32.78 -27.02 8.44
C LEU A 451 32.52 -27.64 7.06
N GLU A 452 31.40 -27.30 6.41
CA GLU A 452 31.15 -27.64 5.01
C GLU A 452 32.29 -27.16 4.12
N HIS A 453 32.71 -25.90 4.27
CA HIS A 453 33.80 -25.33 3.47
C HIS A 453 35.17 -25.99 3.72
N SER A 454 35.43 -26.42 4.95
CA SER A 454 36.67 -27.10 5.37
C SER A 454 36.72 -28.55 4.86
N SER A 455 35.58 -29.25 4.89
CA SER A 455 35.47 -30.60 4.33
C SER A 455 35.72 -30.62 2.82
N LEU A 456 35.16 -29.65 2.09
CA LEU A 456 35.33 -29.50 0.65
C LEU A 456 36.79 -29.25 0.24
N THR A 457 37.56 -28.54 1.06
CA THR A 457 38.98 -28.23 0.79
C THR A 457 39.91 -29.39 1.15
N SER A 458 39.55 -30.22 2.13
CA SER A 458 40.31 -31.44 2.46
C SER A 458 40.15 -32.58 1.45
N THR A 459 39.03 -32.63 0.71
CA THR A 459 38.79 -33.63 -0.35
C THR A 459 39.38 -33.25 -1.72
N SER A 460 39.85 -32.01 -1.87
CA SER A 460 40.48 -31.50 -3.10
C SER A 460 42.02 -31.52 -3.07
N SER A 461 42.59 -32.11 -2.00
CA SER A 461 44.03 -32.36 -1.83
C SER A 461 44.25 -33.87 -1.87
#